data_AF-A0A166TVW4-F1
#
_entry.id   AF-A0A166TVW4-F1
#
_cell.length_a   1.000
_cell.length_b   1.000
_cell.length_c   1.000
_cell.angle_alpha   90.00
_cell.angle_beta   90.00
_cell.angle_gamma   90.00
#
_symmetry.space_group_name_H-M   'P 1'
#
loop_
_entity.id
_entity.type
_entity.pdbx_description
1 polymer ?
#
loop_
_entity_poly.entity_id
_entity_poly.type
_entity_poly.pdbx_seq_one_letter_code
_entity_poly.pdbx_strand_id
1 'polypeptide(L)' 'MLVVETIAKIRRAHFIDGKSIKQICRELSLGNG' A
#
# COMPACT_ATOMS: atom_id res chain seq x y z
N MET A 1 -12.93 -3.19 -3.15
CA MET A 1 -11.71 -2.46 -3.50
C MET A 1 -11.31 -2.85 -4.92
N LEU A 2 -11.41 -1.93 -5.87
CA LEU A 2 -10.94 -2.17 -7.23
C LEU A 2 -9.40 -2.10 -7.24
N VAL A 3 -8.74 -2.80 -8.18
CA VAL A 3 -7.26 -2.80 -8.31
C VAL A 3 -6.70 -1.37 -8.33
N VAL A 4 -7.39 -0.45 -9.01
CA VAL A 4 -7.02 0.97 -9.08
C VAL A 4 -7.05 1.68 -7.74
N GLU A 5 -7.96 1.32 -6.85
CA GLU A 5 -8.09 1.90 -5.51
C GLU A 5 -6.96 1.40 -4.60
N THR A 6 -6.57 0.13 -4.74
CA THR A 6 -5.37 -0.41 -4.09
C THR A 6 -4.12 0.33 -4.54
N ILE A 7 -3.94 0.54 -5.85
CA ILE A 7 -2.80 1.26 -6.43
C ILE A 7 -2.77 2.71 -5.94
N ALA A 8 -3.93 3.38 -5.89
CA ALA A 8 -4.02 4.75 -5.39
C ALA A 8 -3.59 4.86 -3.92
N LYS A 9 -4.02 3.92 -3.07
CA LYS A 9 -3.59 3.84 -1.66
C LYS A 9 -2.09 3.60 -1.52
N ILE A 10 -1.53 2.66 -2.30
CA ILE A 10 -0.09 2.36 -2.30
C ILE A 10 0.72 3.59 -2.73
N ARG A 11 0.31 4.24 -3.84
CA ARG A 11 1.00 5.45 -4.32
C ARG A 11 0.94 6.56 -3.29
N ARG A 12 -0.22 6.82 -2.68
CA ARG A 12 -0.35 7.85 -1.65
C ARG A 12 0.58 7.58 -0.47
N ALA A 13 0.54 6.37 0.10
CA ALA A 13 1.38 6.02 1.25
C ALA A 13 2.88 6.05 0.92
N HIS A 14 3.27 5.75 -0.32
CA HIS A 14 4.66 5.83 -0.74
C HIS A 14 5.16 7.27 -0.90
N PHE A 15 4.40 8.11 -1.60
CA PHE A 15 4.82 9.47 -1.94
C PHE A 15 4.55 10.50 -0.84
N ILE A 16 3.47 10.33 -0.07
CA ILE A 16 3.06 11.28 0.98
C ILE A 16 3.65 10.87 2.33
N ASP A 17 3.49 9.60 2.71
CA ASP A 17 3.91 9.13 4.03
C ASP A 17 5.36 8.59 4.03
N GLY A 18 6.02 8.56 2.86
CA GLY A 18 7.40 8.06 2.70
C GLY A 18 7.55 6.57 3.01
N LYS A 19 6.45 5.81 3.09
CA LYS A 19 6.49 4.40 3.46
C LYS A 19 7.06 3.56 2.31
N SER A 20 7.85 2.56 2.66
CA SER A 20 8.30 1.57 1.67
C SER A 20 7.13 0.70 1.21
N ILE A 21 7.11 0.34 -0.08
CA ILE A 21 6.04 -0.49 -0.67
C ILE A 21 5.84 -1.80 0.12
N LYS A 22 6.93 -2.41 0.62
CA LYS A 22 6.86 -3.63 1.45
C LYS A 22 6.11 -3.41 2.76
N GLN A 23 6.28 -2.25 3.40
CA GLN A 23 5.54 -1.90 4.62
C GLN A 23 4.07 -1.66 4.30
N ILE A 24 3.79 -0.94 3.21
CA ILE A 24 2.42 -0.65 2.77
C ILE A 24 1.66 -1.94 2.42
N CYS A 25 2.29 -2.88 1.70
CA CYS A 25 1.69 -4.18 1.39
C CYS A 25 1.44 -5.03 2.64
N ARG A 26 2.29 -4.92 3.67
CA ARG A 26 2.12 -5.61 4.96
C ARG A 26 0.99 -4.99 5.78
N GLU A 27 0.87 -3.66 5.78
CA GLU A 27 -0.24 -2.93 6.41
C GLU A 27 -1.59 -3.17 5.69
N LEU A 28 -1.57 -3.27 4.35
CA LEU A 28 -2.74 -3.63 3.54
C LEU A 28 -3.07 -5.13 3.58
N SER A 29 -2.29 -5.92 4.33
CA SER A 29 -2.47 -7.37 4.50
C SER A 29 -2.50 -8.16 3.18
N LEU A 30 -1.66 -7.77 2.21
CA LEU A 30 -1.38 -8.57 1.00
C LEU A 30 -0.40 -9.75 1.26
N GLY A 31 -0.03 -9.95 2.52
CA GLY A 31 0.66 -11.13 3.02
C GLY A 31 0.27 -11.30 4.48
N ASN A 32 -0.39 -12.41 4.79
CA ASN A 32 -0.49 -12.92 6.16
C ASN A 32 0.92 -13.12 6.75
N GLY A 33 0.98 -13.16 8.08
CA GLY A 33 2.18 -13.30 8.91
C GLY A 33 3.31 -14.18 8.37
#